data_AF-A0A5N5TLQ6-F1
#
_entry.id   AF-A0A5N5TLQ6-F1
#
_cell.length_a   1.000
_cell.length_b   1.000
_cell.length_c   1.000
_cell.angle_alpha   90.00
_cell.angle_beta   90.00
_cell.angle_gamma   90.00
#
_symmetry.space_group_name_H-M   'P 1'
#
loop_
_entity.id
_entity.type
_entity.pdbx_description
1 polymer ?
#
loop_
_entity_poly.entity_id
_entity_poly.type
_entity_poly.pdbx_seq_one_letter_code
_entity_poly.pdbx_strand_id
1 'polypeptide(L)'
;AIISIIGDTVSPDIKSAGSKLERPVSSSEQTFDANKETWPVGKPIEKLESRLQISGEAEYLDDIPYLPGELHGYFVQSTIAKGKIKSIDASKCLVFADTDIKFYGEAIGLVVAETRTIAKEASKLVRVTYENVLKPVLTIKEAMKVEDRYHKTAGYFGPMNFVASGDIEAGFENSKHIVEGELSFGGQCHFTMEPYAGRTVPTEEGYDLWCTTQWTSETVNAVASNLDIPANSINISVRRLGGGYGGKISRANITASASAVAAHKLKKPVRVALDLSNQMTLVGWREPFYSKYKV
;
A
#
# COMPACT_ATOMS: atom_id res chain seq x y z
N ALA A 1 -22.07 -28.19 20.40
CA ALA A 1 -23.47 -27.73 20.26
C ALA A 1 -24.38 -28.79 20.88
N ILE A 2 -25.58 -28.47 21.36
CA ILE A 2 -26.51 -29.49 21.93
C ILE A 2 -26.72 -30.66 20.95
N ILE A 3 -26.78 -30.37 19.65
CA ILE A 3 -26.88 -31.34 18.55
C ILE A 3 -25.75 -32.40 18.55
N SER A 4 -24.52 -32.03 18.93
CA SER A 4 -23.41 -32.98 19.03
C SER A 4 -23.50 -33.91 20.25
N ILE A 5 -24.37 -33.59 21.22
CA ILE A 5 -24.61 -34.38 22.45
C ILE A 5 -25.74 -35.39 22.23
N ILE A 6 -26.80 -34.98 21.53
CA ILE A 6 -27.95 -35.84 21.21
C ILE A 6 -27.66 -36.83 20.05
N GLY A 7 -26.57 -36.62 19.30
CA GLY A 7 -25.97 -37.65 18.44
C GLY A 7 -26.91 -38.20 17.37
N ASP A 8 -27.14 -39.51 17.37
CA ASP A 8 -27.96 -40.21 16.38
C ASP A 8 -29.48 -40.04 16.59
N THR A 9 -29.91 -39.42 17.70
CA THR A 9 -31.34 -39.14 17.95
C THR A 9 -31.87 -37.97 17.12
N VAL A 10 -31.00 -37.31 16.37
CA VAL A 10 -31.31 -36.14 15.55
C VAL A 10 -31.62 -36.55 14.12
N SER A 11 -32.59 -35.88 13.49
CA SER A 11 -32.86 -36.05 12.05
C SER A 11 -31.58 -35.88 11.21
N PRO A 12 -31.34 -36.73 10.19
CA PRO A 12 -30.18 -36.66 9.31
C PRO A 12 -29.94 -35.26 8.72
N ASP A 13 -31.01 -34.52 8.40
CA ASP A 13 -30.94 -33.22 7.72
C ASP A 13 -30.28 -32.11 8.55
N ILE A 14 -30.23 -32.26 9.88
CA ILE A 14 -29.66 -31.26 10.79
C ILE A 14 -28.41 -31.77 11.52
N LYS A 15 -27.98 -33.00 11.25
CA LYS A 15 -26.80 -33.63 11.88
C LYS A 15 -25.51 -32.86 11.56
N SER A 16 -25.41 -32.30 10.36
CA SER A 16 -24.28 -31.48 9.89
C SER A 16 -24.11 -30.16 10.66
N ALA A 17 -25.17 -29.67 11.34
CA ALA A 17 -25.07 -28.48 12.19
C ALA A 17 -24.32 -28.75 13.51
N GLY A 18 -24.15 -30.02 13.90
CA GLY A 18 -23.43 -30.43 15.10
C GLY A 18 -21.95 -30.79 14.87
N SER A 19 -21.56 -31.10 13.63
CA SER A 19 -20.19 -31.47 13.30
C SER A 19 -19.25 -30.27 13.32
N LYS A 20 -18.05 -30.47 13.85
CA LYS A 20 -16.96 -29.50 13.64
C LYS A 20 -16.55 -29.53 12.17
N LEU A 21 -16.25 -28.37 11.62
CA LEU A 21 -15.65 -28.29 10.29
C LEU A 21 -14.23 -28.86 10.35
N GLU A 22 -14.01 -29.99 9.70
CA GLU A 22 -12.68 -30.59 9.53
C GLU A 22 -12.13 -30.19 8.15
N ARG A 23 -10.96 -29.57 8.12
CA ARG A 23 -10.30 -29.18 6.85
C ARG A 23 -9.26 -30.24 6.49
N PRO A 24 -9.39 -30.93 5.35
CA PRO A 24 -8.39 -31.89 4.91
C PRO A 24 -7.10 -31.18 4.47
N VAL A 25 -6.01 -31.96 4.33
CA VAL A 25 -4.79 -31.49 3.67
C VAL A 25 -5.12 -31.09 2.24
N SER A 26 -4.60 -29.94 1.80
CA SER A 26 -4.80 -29.46 0.43
C SER A 26 -4.00 -30.32 -0.56
N SER A 27 -4.63 -30.72 -1.66
CA SER A 27 -3.98 -31.37 -2.80
C SER A 27 -4.24 -30.57 -4.08
N SER A 28 -3.33 -30.67 -5.06
CA SER A 28 -3.45 -29.98 -6.34
C SER A 28 -2.84 -30.81 -7.47
N GLU A 29 -3.41 -30.70 -8.67
CA GLU A 29 -2.85 -31.21 -9.92
C GLU A 29 -2.57 -30.05 -10.87
N GLN A 30 -1.44 -30.09 -11.58
CA GLN A 30 -0.98 -29.02 -12.47
C GLN A 30 -0.64 -29.62 -13.83
N THR A 31 -1.26 -29.11 -14.90
CA THR A 31 -1.00 -29.52 -16.28
C THR A 31 -0.59 -28.29 -17.09
N PHE A 32 0.48 -28.41 -17.87
CA PHE A 32 0.96 -27.35 -18.76
C PHE A 32 1.63 -27.96 -19.99
N ASP A 33 1.57 -27.25 -21.11
CA ASP A 33 2.25 -27.65 -22.35
C ASP A 33 3.76 -27.47 -22.22
N ALA A 34 4.54 -28.45 -22.67
CA ALA A 34 5.99 -28.40 -22.64
C ALA A 34 6.56 -28.65 -24.04
N ASN A 35 7.12 -27.62 -24.66
CA ASN A 35 7.91 -27.75 -25.88
C ASN A 35 9.41 -27.67 -25.55
N LYS A 36 10.14 -28.78 -25.74
CA LYS A 36 11.58 -28.83 -25.46
C LYS A 36 12.42 -28.10 -26.50
N GLU A 37 11.90 -27.89 -27.70
CA GLU A 37 12.59 -27.20 -28.80
C GLU A 37 12.75 -25.71 -28.52
N THR A 38 11.84 -25.10 -27.74
CA THR A 38 11.87 -23.67 -27.40
C THR A 38 12.66 -23.36 -26.12
N TRP A 39 13.24 -24.38 -25.49
CA TRP A 39 13.96 -24.17 -24.24
C TRP A 39 15.18 -23.27 -24.45
N PRO A 40 15.43 -22.32 -23.52
CA PRO A 40 14.87 -22.24 -22.16
C PRO A 40 13.50 -21.56 -22.04
N VAL A 41 12.93 -20.99 -23.11
CA VAL A 41 11.61 -20.34 -23.08
C VAL A 41 10.52 -21.40 -22.85
N GLY A 42 9.71 -21.20 -21.81
CA GLY A 42 8.66 -22.13 -21.39
C GLY A 42 9.14 -23.34 -20.58
N LYS A 43 10.45 -23.46 -20.29
CA LYS A 43 10.96 -24.51 -19.42
C LYS A 43 10.57 -24.20 -17.96
N PRO A 44 9.97 -25.15 -17.21
CA PRO A 44 9.70 -24.97 -15.79
C PRO A 44 11.03 -25.04 -15.02
N ILE A 45 11.65 -23.88 -14.81
CA ILE A 45 12.89 -23.75 -14.06
C ILE A 45 12.61 -23.28 -12.64
N GLU A 46 13.42 -23.75 -11.69
CA GLU A 46 13.42 -23.23 -10.34
C GLU A 46 13.76 -21.73 -10.36
N LYS A 47 13.06 -20.93 -9.55
CA LYS A 47 13.40 -19.52 -9.36
C LYS A 47 14.84 -19.43 -8.87
N LEU A 48 15.70 -18.67 -9.56
CA LEU A 48 17.14 -18.60 -9.26
C LEU A 48 17.46 -18.27 -7.80
N GLU A 49 16.63 -17.45 -7.16
CA GLU A 49 16.82 -17.02 -5.77
C GLU A 49 16.10 -17.90 -4.74
N SER A 50 15.36 -18.95 -5.14
CA SER A 50 14.57 -19.78 -4.22
C SER A 50 15.42 -20.29 -3.06
N ARG A 51 16.63 -20.79 -3.36
CA ARG A 51 17.56 -21.36 -2.39
C ARG A 51 17.99 -20.33 -1.35
N LEU A 52 18.28 -19.11 -1.78
CA LEU A 52 18.61 -17.99 -0.88
C LEU A 52 17.40 -17.59 -0.02
N GLN A 53 16.20 -17.63 -0.59
CA GLN A 53 14.98 -17.27 0.14
C GLN A 53 14.63 -18.31 1.22
N ILE A 54 14.81 -19.61 0.94
CA ILE A 54 14.52 -20.67 1.92
C ILE A 54 15.64 -20.83 2.96
N SER A 55 16.89 -20.44 2.65
CA SER A 55 17.99 -20.44 3.62
C SER A 55 18.00 -19.18 4.51
N GLY A 56 17.29 -18.13 4.11
CA GLY A 56 17.33 -16.82 4.78
C GLY A 56 18.52 -15.95 4.36
N GLU A 57 19.28 -16.35 3.34
CA GLU A 57 20.43 -15.59 2.81
C GLU A 57 20.02 -14.52 1.77
N ALA A 58 18.75 -14.53 1.33
CA ALA A 58 18.23 -13.50 0.45
C ALA A 58 18.08 -12.16 1.19
N GLU A 59 19.00 -11.24 0.96
CA GLU A 59 18.97 -9.89 1.51
C GLU A 59 17.83 -9.02 0.95
N TYR A 60 16.96 -8.50 1.81
CA TYR A 60 15.97 -7.44 1.52
C TYR A 60 16.48 -6.08 2.02
N LEU A 61 15.72 -5.00 1.79
CA LEU A 61 16.23 -3.65 2.10
C LEU A 61 16.61 -3.50 3.58
N ASP A 62 15.77 -3.98 4.50
CA ASP A 62 16.01 -3.82 5.93
C ASP A 62 17.09 -4.78 6.47
N ASP A 63 17.51 -5.77 5.67
CA ASP A 63 18.61 -6.68 6.00
C ASP A 63 19.99 -6.07 5.70
N ILE A 64 20.03 -5.00 4.88
CA ILE A 64 21.28 -4.30 4.56
C ILE A 64 21.87 -3.75 5.87
N PRO A 65 23.16 -4.03 6.19
CA PRO A 65 23.78 -3.56 7.42
C PRO A 65 23.73 -2.04 7.60
N TYR A 66 23.53 -1.62 8.84
CA TYR A 66 23.53 -0.20 9.20
C TYR A 66 24.91 0.42 9.03
N LEU A 67 24.94 1.66 8.53
CA LEU A 67 26.15 2.48 8.50
C LEU A 67 26.38 3.12 9.87
N PRO A 68 27.65 3.41 10.24
CA PRO A 68 27.94 4.21 11.42
C PRO A 68 27.20 5.56 11.39
N GLY A 69 26.41 5.83 12.43
CA GLY A 69 25.63 7.06 12.52
C GLY A 69 24.38 7.12 11.64
N GLU A 70 23.97 6.00 11.02
CA GLU A 70 22.67 5.88 10.36
C GLU A 70 21.53 6.09 11.36
N LEU A 71 20.57 6.92 10.97
CA LEU A 71 19.40 7.25 11.78
C LEU A 71 18.15 6.55 11.24
N HIS A 72 17.14 6.44 12.10
CA HIS A 72 15.88 5.82 11.79
C HIS A 72 14.73 6.82 11.88
N GLY A 73 13.91 6.87 10.83
CA GLY A 73 12.71 7.68 10.79
C GLY A 73 11.44 6.88 11.12
N TYR A 74 10.52 7.51 11.85
CA TYR A 74 9.19 6.99 12.12
C TYR A 74 8.13 8.08 11.93
N PHE A 75 7.05 7.77 11.22
CA PHE A 75 6.03 8.75 10.88
C PHE A 75 5.19 9.17 12.09
N VAL A 76 4.90 10.47 12.15
CA VAL A 76 3.79 11.03 12.93
C VAL A 76 2.60 11.10 11.99
N GLN A 77 1.51 10.41 12.34
CA GLN A 77 0.32 10.29 11.50
C GLN A 77 -0.85 11.10 12.06
N SER A 78 -1.72 11.57 11.17
CA SER A 78 -2.97 12.21 11.53
C SER A 78 -3.91 11.26 12.27
N THR A 79 -4.54 11.79 13.31
CA THR A 79 -5.59 11.10 14.08
C THR A 79 -7.00 11.56 13.70
N ILE A 80 -7.13 12.46 12.72
CA ILE A 80 -8.41 12.90 12.13
C ILE A 80 -8.44 12.56 10.64
N ALA A 81 -9.64 12.44 10.08
CA ALA A 81 -9.82 12.13 8.67
C ALA A 81 -9.88 13.38 7.77
N LYS A 82 -10.37 14.52 8.28
CA LYS A 82 -10.49 15.76 7.51
C LYS A 82 -10.44 16.99 8.43
N GLY A 83 -9.57 17.94 8.13
CA GLY A 83 -9.44 19.18 8.90
C GLY A 83 -8.11 19.86 8.64
N LYS A 84 -7.72 20.80 9.51
CA LYS A 84 -6.43 21.50 9.43
C LYS A 84 -5.59 21.25 10.66
N ILE A 85 -4.27 21.18 10.49
CA ILE A 85 -3.31 21.22 11.58
C ILE A 85 -3.30 22.65 12.12
N LYS A 86 -3.68 22.83 13.39
CA LYS A 86 -3.60 24.10 14.10
C LYS A 86 -2.19 24.35 14.61
N SER A 87 -1.60 23.34 15.24
CA SER A 87 -0.22 23.41 15.71
C SER A 87 0.40 22.03 15.87
N ILE A 88 1.71 21.98 15.69
CA ILE A 88 2.55 20.81 15.93
C ILE A 88 3.83 21.25 16.63
N ASP A 89 4.30 20.43 17.57
CA ASP A 89 5.58 20.64 18.22
C ASP A 89 6.74 20.26 17.28
N ALA A 90 7.16 21.22 16.46
CA ALA A 90 8.24 21.06 15.48
C ALA A 90 9.62 20.84 16.12
N SER A 91 9.78 21.01 17.44
CA SER A 91 11.02 20.66 18.13
C SER A 91 11.26 19.15 18.20
N LYS A 92 10.19 18.35 18.07
CA LYS A 92 10.22 16.90 18.23
C LYS A 92 10.21 16.11 16.92
N CYS A 93 9.90 16.75 15.79
CA CYS A 93 9.80 16.06 14.51
C CYS A 93 10.05 16.98 13.31
N LEU A 94 10.39 16.38 12.18
CA LEU A 94 10.42 17.03 10.88
C LEU A 94 8.99 17.13 10.36
N VAL A 95 8.48 18.35 10.21
CA VAL A 95 7.10 18.60 9.74
C VAL A 95 7.08 18.69 8.22
N PHE A 96 6.10 18.05 7.58
CA PHE A 96 5.86 18.20 6.14
C PHE A 96 5.05 19.47 5.85
N ALA A 97 5.20 20.02 4.63
CA ALA A 97 4.77 21.39 4.33
C ALA A 97 3.25 21.64 4.28
N ASP A 98 2.42 20.59 4.27
CA ASP A 98 0.95 20.72 4.16
C ASP A 98 0.29 20.75 5.55
N THR A 99 -0.73 21.60 5.69
CA THR A 99 -1.55 21.72 6.92
C THR A 99 -2.94 21.13 6.76
N ASP A 100 -3.36 20.82 5.53
CA ASP A 100 -4.67 20.25 5.25
C ASP A 100 -4.61 18.71 5.34
N ILE A 101 -5.36 18.16 6.28
CA ILE A 101 -5.54 16.71 6.43
C ILE A 101 -6.69 16.23 5.54
N LYS A 102 -6.40 15.22 4.74
CA LYS A 102 -7.29 14.61 3.73
C LYS A 102 -7.72 13.20 4.10
N PHE A 103 -6.97 12.50 4.95
CA PHE A 103 -7.35 11.17 5.44
C PHE A 103 -6.75 10.82 6.80
N TYR A 104 -7.33 9.82 7.47
CA TYR A 104 -6.82 9.28 8.73
C TYR A 104 -5.55 8.48 8.48
N GLY A 105 -4.48 8.72 9.25
CA GLY A 105 -3.19 8.07 9.01
C GLY A 105 -2.27 8.83 8.05
N GLU A 106 -2.70 9.97 7.52
CA GLU A 106 -1.86 10.81 6.67
C GLU A 106 -0.59 11.23 7.40
N ALA A 107 0.55 11.17 6.71
CA ALA A 107 1.83 11.52 7.30
C ALA A 107 1.92 13.04 7.51
N ILE A 108 2.07 13.46 8.77
CA ILE A 108 2.22 14.88 9.16
C ILE A 108 3.70 15.25 9.28
N GLY A 109 4.51 14.30 9.75
CA GLY A 109 5.92 14.51 9.93
C GLY A 109 6.68 13.22 10.19
N LEU A 110 7.98 13.36 10.44
CA LEU A 110 8.90 12.27 10.68
C LEU A 110 9.75 12.56 11.93
N VAL A 111 9.67 11.68 12.92
CA VAL A 111 10.65 11.66 14.02
C VAL A 111 11.86 10.88 13.55
N VAL A 112 13.06 11.42 13.79
CA VAL A 112 14.32 10.76 13.44
C VAL A 112 15.14 10.55 14.71
N ALA A 113 15.65 9.34 14.92
CA ALA A 113 16.45 8.97 16.09
C ALA A 113 17.52 7.93 15.76
N GLU A 114 18.39 7.63 16.70
CA GLU A 114 19.48 6.65 16.53
C GLU A 114 19.00 5.21 16.36
N THR A 115 17.80 4.89 16.85
CA THR A 115 17.20 3.56 16.69
C THR A 115 15.74 3.66 16.30
N ARG A 116 15.25 2.65 15.58
CA ARG A 116 13.84 2.53 15.19
C ARG A 116 12.89 2.59 16.40
N THR A 117 13.27 1.94 17.50
CA THR A 117 12.47 1.92 18.73
C THR A 117 12.34 3.30 19.35
N ILE A 118 13.45 4.05 19.45
CA ILE A 118 13.42 5.41 19.98
C ILE A 118 12.56 6.32 19.09
N ALA A 119 12.73 6.24 17.76
CA ALA A 119 11.93 7.03 16.82
C ALA A 119 10.43 6.74 16.97
N LYS A 120 10.05 5.46 17.15
CA LYS A 120 8.66 5.03 17.36
C LYS A 120 8.07 5.51 18.69
N GLU A 121 8.81 5.42 19.78
CA GLU A 121 8.31 5.90 21.07
C GLU A 121 8.25 7.42 21.12
N ALA A 122 9.23 8.11 20.54
CA ALA A 122 9.24 9.57 20.45
C ALA A 122 8.12 10.12 19.54
N SER A 123 7.71 9.39 18.49
CA SER A 123 6.59 9.82 17.64
C SER A 123 5.27 9.94 18.41
N LYS A 124 5.08 9.13 19.46
CA LYS A 124 3.89 9.19 20.34
C LYS A 124 3.88 10.44 21.23
N LEU A 125 5.03 11.07 21.45
CA LEU A 125 5.17 12.28 22.27
C LEU A 125 4.92 13.57 21.49
N VAL A 126 4.83 13.48 20.16
CA VAL A 126 4.52 14.62 19.28
C VAL A 126 3.05 14.96 19.45
N ARG A 127 2.77 16.14 19.99
CA ARG A 127 1.41 16.65 20.14
C ARG A 127 1.02 17.43 18.89
N VAL A 128 -0.05 16.99 18.25
CA VAL A 128 -0.68 17.68 17.13
C VAL A 128 -2.05 18.16 17.60
N THR A 129 -2.34 19.44 17.38
CA THR A 129 -3.68 19.99 17.58
C THR A 129 -4.30 20.32 16.24
N TYR A 130 -5.61 20.11 16.14
CA TYR A 130 -6.36 20.31 14.90
C TYR A 130 -7.41 21.40 15.08
N GLU A 131 -7.76 22.04 13.98
CA GLU A 131 -8.88 22.96 13.87
C GLU A 131 -9.70 22.65 12.63
N ASN A 132 -10.92 23.19 12.57
CA ASN A 132 -11.83 23.01 11.45
C ASN A 132 -12.01 21.52 11.10
N VAL A 133 -12.16 20.66 12.12
CA VAL A 133 -12.37 19.22 11.92
C VAL A 133 -13.74 19.00 11.30
N LEU A 134 -13.76 18.40 10.12
CA LEU A 134 -14.98 18.19 9.33
C LEU A 134 -15.42 16.73 9.41
N LYS A 135 -16.73 16.50 9.23
CA LYS A 135 -17.25 15.13 9.06
C LYS A 135 -16.68 14.55 7.75
N PRO A 136 -15.98 13.40 7.80
CA PRO A 136 -15.43 12.79 6.60
C PRO A 136 -16.52 12.15 5.75
N VAL A 137 -16.25 12.07 4.45
CA VAL A 137 -17.03 11.29 3.47
C VAL A 137 -16.39 9.91 3.41
N LEU A 138 -17.13 8.85 3.79
CA LEU A 138 -16.53 7.53 3.98
C LEU A 138 -17.00 6.49 2.96
N THR A 139 -18.17 6.70 2.36
CA THR A 139 -18.75 5.74 1.41
C THR A 139 -18.83 6.33 0.00
N ILE A 140 -18.76 5.45 -1.02
CA ILE A 140 -18.93 5.85 -2.42
C ILE A 140 -20.30 6.53 -2.62
N LYS A 141 -21.36 6.00 -2.01
CA LYS A 141 -22.71 6.57 -2.08
C LYS A 141 -22.82 7.97 -1.47
N GLU A 142 -22.07 8.26 -0.41
CA GLU A 142 -21.97 9.63 0.14
C GLU A 142 -21.16 10.53 -0.78
N ALA A 143 -20.01 10.06 -1.29
CA ALA A 143 -19.19 10.81 -2.24
C ALA A 143 -19.98 11.17 -3.51
N MET A 144 -20.87 10.29 -3.97
CA MET A 144 -21.78 10.53 -5.10
C MET A 144 -22.78 11.66 -4.88
N LYS A 145 -22.97 12.14 -3.65
CA LYS A 145 -23.87 13.26 -3.31
C LYS A 145 -23.12 14.58 -3.12
N VAL A 146 -21.80 14.53 -3.00
CA VAL A 146 -20.97 15.72 -2.82
C VAL A 146 -20.66 16.31 -4.19
N GLU A 147 -20.82 17.62 -4.33
CA GLU A 147 -20.51 18.33 -5.57
C GLU A 147 -19.00 18.48 -5.77
N ASP A 148 -18.21 18.73 -4.73
CA ASP A 148 -16.76 18.91 -4.82
C ASP A 148 -16.01 17.58 -4.64
N ARG A 149 -15.95 16.77 -5.71
CA ARG A 149 -15.21 15.49 -5.73
C ARG A 149 -13.84 15.68 -6.36
N TYR A 150 -12.82 15.09 -5.74
CA TYR A 150 -11.41 15.12 -6.17
C TYR A 150 -11.18 14.66 -7.63
N HIS A 151 -12.09 13.84 -8.18
CA HIS A 151 -12.01 13.30 -9.55
C HIS A 151 -13.39 13.28 -10.22
N LYS A 152 -13.92 14.45 -10.62
CA LYS A 152 -15.24 14.51 -11.30
C LYS A 152 -15.26 13.78 -12.63
N THR A 153 -14.16 13.80 -13.37
CA THR A 153 -14.11 13.31 -14.75
C THR A 153 -12.79 12.68 -15.16
N ALA A 154 -11.69 12.84 -14.40
CA ALA A 154 -10.38 12.29 -14.74
C ALA A 154 -9.91 11.29 -13.69
N GLY A 155 -9.73 10.03 -14.09
CA GLY A 155 -8.92 9.08 -13.35
C GLY A 155 -7.43 9.46 -13.42
N TYR A 156 -6.58 8.70 -12.73
CA TYR A 156 -5.13 8.91 -12.74
C TYR A 156 -4.52 8.91 -14.17
N PHE A 157 -5.23 8.34 -15.15
CA PHE A 157 -4.84 8.23 -16.57
C PHE A 157 -5.68 9.11 -17.52
N GLY A 158 -6.38 10.12 -17.00
CA GLY A 158 -7.19 11.03 -17.81
C GLY A 158 -8.70 10.70 -17.77
N PRO A 159 -9.49 11.30 -18.68
CA PRO A 159 -10.93 11.23 -18.59
C PRO A 159 -11.47 9.79 -18.75
N MET A 160 -12.47 9.43 -17.92
CA MET A 160 -13.16 8.15 -18.10
C MET A 160 -13.93 8.18 -19.42
N ASN A 161 -13.48 7.39 -20.39
CA ASN A 161 -14.19 7.20 -21.65
C ASN A 161 -15.31 6.16 -21.42
N PHE A 162 -16.56 6.59 -21.55
CA PHE A 162 -17.68 5.65 -21.65
C PHE A 162 -17.59 4.94 -22.99
N VAL A 163 -17.45 3.62 -22.96
CA VAL A 163 -17.44 2.81 -24.17
C VAL A 163 -18.85 2.28 -24.37
N ALA A 164 -19.49 2.72 -25.45
CA ALA A 164 -20.76 2.18 -25.92
C ALA A 164 -20.55 1.52 -27.28
N SER A 165 -21.22 0.39 -27.51
CA SER A 165 -21.13 -0.36 -28.76
C SER A 165 -22.50 -0.95 -29.09
N GLY A 166 -22.96 -0.75 -30.32
CA GLY A 166 -24.29 -1.15 -30.77
C GLY A 166 -25.41 -0.19 -30.34
N ASP A 167 -26.66 -0.62 -30.55
CA ASP A 167 -27.87 0.09 -30.14
C ASP A 167 -28.40 -0.55 -28.84
N ILE A 168 -28.17 0.14 -27.72
CA ILE A 168 -28.47 -0.38 -26.37
C ILE A 168 -29.98 -0.36 -26.12
N GLU A 169 -30.64 0.71 -26.55
CA GLU A 169 -32.08 0.92 -26.42
C GLU A 169 -32.85 -0.17 -27.16
N ALA A 170 -32.55 -0.38 -28.45
CA ALA A 170 -33.17 -1.46 -29.23
C ALA A 170 -32.85 -2.85 -28.65
N GLY A 171 -31.65 -3.03 -28.10
CA GLY A 171 -31.27 -4.27 -27.40
C GLY A 171 -32.18 -4.58 -26.22
N PHE A 172 -32.52 -3.57 -25.40
CA PHE A 172 -33.41 -3.74 -24.26
C PHE A 172 -34.88 -3.85 -24.65
N GLU A 173 -35.35 -3.12 -25.66
CA GLU A 173 -36.74 -3.23 -26.15
C GLU A 173 -37.06 -4.64 -26.67
N ASN A 174 -36.09 -5.28 -27.31
CA ASN A 174 -36.23 -6.65 -27.84
C ASN A 174 -35.96 -7.74 -26.79
N SER A 175 -35.56 -7.38 -25.56
CA SER A 175 -35.23 -8.35 -24.52
C SER A 175 -36.47 -8.88 -23.81
N LYS A 176 -36.57 -10.21 -23.70
CA LYS A 176 -37.68 -10.88 -23.00
C LYS A 176 -37.68 -10.61 -21.49
N HIS A 177 -36.48 -10.45 -20.92
CA HIS A 177 -36.27 -10.20 -19.50
C HIS A 177 -35.23 -9.11 -19.35
N ILE A 178 -35.43 -8.25 -18.35
CA ILE A 178 -34.50 -7.19 -17.98
C ILE A 178 -34.28 -7.31 -16.48
N VAL A 179 -33.03 -7.32 -16.06
CA VAL A 179 -32.62 -7.37 -14.66
C VAL A 179 -31.78 -6.15 -14.33
N GLU A 180 -32.20 -5.44 -13.30
CA GLU A 180 -31.48 -4.29 -12.75
C GLU A 180 -30.99 -4.61 -11.35
N GLY A 181 -29.79 -4.12 -11.03
CA GLY A 181 -29.21 -4.36 -9.72
C GLY A 181 -28.08 -3.42 -9.37
N GLU A 182 -27.69 -3.50 -8.11
CA GLU A 182 -26.52 -2.82 -7.58
C GLU A 182 -25.59 -3.84 -6.94
N LEU A 183 -24.29 -3.61 -7.07
CA LEU A 183 -23.28 -4.40 -6.39
C LEU A 183 -22.21 -3.49 -5.78
N SER A 184 -21.58 -3.97 -4.72
CA SER A 184 -20.45 -3.29 -4.08
C SER A 184 -19.39 -4.27 -3.67
N PHE A 185 -18.12 -3.93 -3.91
CA PHE A 185 -16.97 -4.69 -3.47
C PHE A 185 -16.10 -3.83 -2.55
N GLY A 186 -15.65 -4.43 -1.46
CA GLY A 186 -14.72 -3.78 -0.53
C GLY A 186 -13.34 -3.58 -1.13
N GLY A 187 -12.55 -2.70 -0.50
CA GLY A 187 -11.13 -2.56 -0.83
C GLY A 187 -10.31 -3.77 -0.38
N GLN A 188 -9.07 -3.84 -0.82
CA GLN A 188 -8.16 -4.93 -0.49
C GLN A 188 -6.76 -4.39 -0.18
N CYS A 189 -6.22 -4.71 1.00
CA CYS A 189 -4.83 -4.40 1.32
C CYS A 189 -3.89 -5.32 0.53
N HIS A 190 -2.80 -4.76 0.01
CA HIS A 190 -1.76 -5.52 -0.70
C HIS A 190 -1.09 -6.58 0.20
N PHE A 191 -0.96 -6.28 1.49
CA PHE A 191 -0.39 -7.17 2.51
C PHE A 191 0.97 -7.78 2.10
N THR A 192 1.87 -6.92 1.61
CA THR A 192 3.24 -7.32 1.28
C THR A 192 3.94 -7.80 2.55
N MET A 193 4.64 -8.93 2.46
CA MET A 193 5.33 -9.52 3.62
C MET A 193 6.53 -8.67 4.04
N GLU A 194 7.21 -8.04 3.07
CA GLU A 194 8.14 -6.95 3.35
C GLU A 194 7.36 -5.62 3.33
N PRO A 195 7.38 -4.85 4.44
CA PRO A 195 6.79 -3.53 4.47
C PRO A 195 7.46 -2.53 3.52
N TYR A 196 6.90 -1.33 3.42
CA TYR A 196 7.50 -0.25 2.65
C TYR A 196 8.72 0.30 3.39
N ALA A 197 9.84 0.44 2.68
CA ALA A 197 11.04 1.02 3.24
C ALA A 197 11.82 1.87 2.23
N GLY A 198 12.53 2.86 2.75
CA GLY A 198 13.46 3.71 2.03
C GLY A 198 14.69 3.97 2.89
N ARG A 199 15.88 3.95 2.28
CA ARG A 199 17.15 4.25 2.93
C ARG A 199 17.93 5.18 2.02
N THR A 200 18.26 6.37 2.52
CA THR A 200 19.01 7.37 1.77
C THR A 200 20.34 7.64 2.45
N VAL A 201 21.42 7.61 1.68
CA VAL A 201 22.79 7.88 2.12
C VAL A 201 23.31 9.09 1.36
N PRO A 202 23.63 10.21 2.03
CA PRO A 202 24.27 11.36 1.39
C PRO A 202 25.64 10.99 0.82
N THR A 203 25.95 11.50 -0.37
CA THR A 203 27.26 11.43 -1.02
C THR A 203 27.81 12.85 -1.24
N GLU A 204 28.99 12.98 -1.85
CA GLU A 204 29.59 14.29 -2.15
C GLU A 204 28.76 15.10 -3.17
N GLU A 205 28.12 14.41 -4.13
CA GLU A 205 27.43 15.03 -5.25
C GLU A 205 25.90 14.81 -5.22
N GLY A 206 25.38 14.08 -4.23
CA GLY A 206 23.98 13.69 -4.22
C GLY A 206 23.63 12.63 -3.18
N TYR A 207 22.92 11.59 -3.60
CA TYR A 207 22.38 10.56 -2.71
C TYR A 207 22.38 9.17 -3.34
N ASP A 208 22.81 8.17 -2.58
CA ASP A 208 22.49 6.76 -2.84
C ASP A 208 21.18 6.40 -2.13
N LEU A 209 20.22 5.87 -2.87
CA LEU A 209 18.87 5.54 -2.41
C LEU A 209 18.58 4.06 -2.60
N TRP A 210 18.18 3.38 -1.53
CA TRP A 210 17.53 2.08 -1.61
C TRP A 210 16.05 2.26 -1.30
N CYS A 211 15.18 1.63 -2.08
CA CYS A 211 13.74 1.69 -1.83
C CYS A 211 13.05 0.39 -2.23
N THR A 212 12.04 0.00 -1.47
CA THR A 212 11.16 -1.10 -1.84
C THR A 212 10.15 -0.63 -2.92
N THR A 213 10.62 -0.31 -4.13
CA THR A 213 9.80 0.26 -5.21
C THR A 213 9.74 -0.64 -6.45
N GLN A 214 8.61 -0.62 -7.15
CA GLN A 214 8.42 -1.24 -8.47
C GLN A 214 8.72 -0.27 -9.62
N TRP A 215 8.77 1.05 -9.35
CA TRP A 215 9.01 2.08 -10.37
C TRP A 215 10.12 3.03 -9.93
N THR A 216 11.36 2.62 -10.21
CA THR A 216 12.57 3.33 -9.77
C THR A 216 12.66 4.75 -10.33
N SER A 217 12.39 4.94 -11.63
CA SER A 217 12.45 6.27 -12.26
C SER A 217 11.49 7.27 -11.63
N GLU A 218 10.26 6.85 -11.34
CA GLU A 218 9.29 7.71 -10.68
C GLU A 218 9.68 8.00 -9.21
N THR A 219 10.22 7.01 -8.50
CA THR A 219 10.77 7.24 -7.16
C THR A 219 11.90 8.25 -7.17
N VAL A 220 12.81 8.21 -8.15
CA VAL A 220 13.87 9.20 -8.32
C VAL A 220 13.29 10.58 -8.59
N ASN A 221 12.34 10.70 -9.51
CA ASN A 221 11.68 11.98 -9.83
C ASN A 221 10.97 12.58 -8.60
N ALA A 222 10.26 11.75 -7.84
CA ALA A 222 9.59 12.19 -6.62
C ALA A 222 10.58 12.70 -5.57
N VAL A 223 11.69 11.99 -5.35
CA VAL A 223 12.72 12.42 -4.39
C VAL A 223 13.44 13.68 -4.88
N ALA A 224 13.81 13.74 -6.15
CA ALA A 224 14.44 14.90 -6.78
C ALA A 224 13.58 16.16 -6.64
N SER A 225 12.27 16.05 -6.95
CA SER A 225 11.31 17.13 -6.80
C SER A 225 11.13 17.56 -5.34
N ASN A 226 11.12 16.63 -4.39
CA ASN A 226 10.96 16.95 -2.97
C ASN A 226 12.19 17.64 -2.36
N LEU A 227 13.38 17.37 -2.91
CA LEU A 227 14.63 17.98 -2.48
C LEU A 227 15.02 19.22 -3.29
N ASP A 228 14.30 19.52 -4.38
CA ASP A 228 14.65 20.53 -5.36
C ASP A 228 16.08 20.35 -5.91
N ILE A 229 16.39 19.12 -6.31
CA ILE A 229 17.69 18.74 -6.90
C ILE A 229 17.52 18.06 -8.26
N PRO A 230 18.55 18.06 -9.12
CA PRO A 230 18.55 17.28 -10.34
C PRO A 230 18.39 15.78 -10.10
N ALA A 231 17.58 15.10 -10.93
CA ALA A 231 17.36 13.66 -10.84
C ALA A 231 18.64 12.82 -11.02
N ASN A 232 19.62 13.32 -11.76
CA ASN A 232 20.92 12.67 -11.95
C ASN A 232 21.82 12.72 -10.69
N SER A 233 21.45 13.49 -9.67
CA SER A 233 22.11 13.47 -8.35
C SER A 233 21.62 12.33 -7.45
N ILE A 234 20.74 11.45 -7.93
CA ILE A 234 20.20 10.34 -7.14
C ILE A 234 20.49 9.02 -7.85
N ASN A 235 21.19 8.13 -7.17
CA ASN A 235 21.42 6.76 -7.61
C ASN A 235 20.50 5.81 -6.83
N ILE A 236 19.52 5.21 -7.51
CA ILE A 236 18.57 4.29 -6.87
C ILE A 236 18.93 2.82 -7.11
N SER A 237 18.92 2.02 -6.05
CA SER A 237 19.17 0.58 -6.08
C SER A 237 17.99 -0.21 -5.52
N VAL A 238 17.51 -1.18 -6.30
CA VAL A 238 16.48 -2.14 -5.90
C VAL A 238 16.94 -3.54 -6.29
N ARG A 239 17.28 -4.37 -5.29
CA ARG A 239 17.73 -5.74 -5.55
C ARG A 239 16.55 -6.71 -5.74
N ARG A 240 15.59 -6.66 -4.82
CA ARG A 240 14.38 -7.49 -4.79
C ARG A 240 13.32 -6.87 -3.88
N LEU A 241 12.10 -7.40 -3.94
CA LEU A 241 10.97 -6.99 -3.09
C LEU A 241 10.31 -8.22 -2.45
N GLY A 242 9.96 -8.12 -1.17
CA GLY A 242 9.15 -9.13 -0.46
C GLY A 242 7.66 -8.95 -0.71
N GLY A 243 7.27 -8.90 -2.00
CA GLY A 243 5.92 -8.60 -2.47
C GLY A 243 5.71 -7.11 -2.76
N GLY A 244 4.87 -6.81 -3.75
CA GLY A 244 4.53 -5.44 -4.17
C GLY A 244 3.08 -5.30 -4.61
N TYR A 245 2.62 -6.18 -5.50
CA TYR A 245 1.22 -6.30 -5.95
C TYR A 245 0.61 -5.00 -6.49
N GLY A 246 1.43 -4.09 -7.01
CA GLY A 246 1.03 -2.78 -7.53
C GLY A 246 1.14 -1.64 -6.51
N GLY A 247 1.09 -1.96 -5.21
CA GLY A 247 1.17 -0.93 -4.16
C GLY A 247 2.53 -0.22 -4.12
N LYS A 248 3.62 -0.94 -4.41
CA LYS A 248 5.00 -0.41 -4.43
C LYS A 248 5.34 0.34 -5.73
N ILE A 249 4.39 0.63 -6.62
CA ILE A 249 4.61 1.45 -7.83
C ILE A 249 4.79 2.93 -7.45
N SER A 250 3.82 3.52 -6.75
CA SER A 250 3.84 4.94 -6.38
C SER A 250 3.91 5.18 -4.88
N ARG A 251 3.38 4.26 -4.06
CA ARG A 251 3.28 4.46 -2.60
C ARG A 251 4.61 4.30 -1.89
N ALA A 252 5.57 3.62 -2.51
CA ALA A 252 6.96 3.55 -2.05
C ALA A 252 7.67 4.91 -2.04
N ASN A 253 7.19 5.87 -2.83
CA ASN A 253 7.73 7.23 -2.86
C ASN A 253 7.58 7.92 -1.50
N ILE A 254 6.61 7.52 -0.66
CA ILE A 254 6.41 8.09 0.67
C ILE A 254 7.62 7.82 1.58
N THR A 255 8.06 6.55 1.66
CA THR A 255 9.21 6.18 2.50
C THR A 255 10.53 6.65 1.88
N ALA A 256 10.66 6.60 0.54
CA ALA A 256 11.84 7.11 -0.15
C ALA A 256 12.03 8.61 0.13
N SER A 257 10.99 9.42 -0.13
CA SER A 257 11.03 10.87 0.08
C SER A 257 11.26 11.24 1.53
N ALA A 258 10.59 10.57 2.47
CA ALA A 258 10.80 10.83 3.89
C ALA A 258 12.24 10.55 4.32
N SER A 259 12.82 9.43 3.87
CA SER A 259 14.23 9.12 4.14
C SER A 259 15.19 10.13 3.53
N ALA A 260 14.90 10.59 2.30
CA ALA A 260 15.75 11.52 1.57
C ALA A 260 15.70 12.95 2.14
N VAL A 261 14.51 13.45 2.49
CA VAL A 261 14.34 14.75 3.17
C VAL A 261 15.06 14.76 4.52
N ALA A 262 14.93 13.68 5.29
CA ALA A 262 15.62 13.56 6.56
C ALA A 262 17.15 13.50 6.39
N ALA A 263 17.64 12.71 5.44
CA ALA A 263 19.06 12.61 5.12
C ALA A 263 19.63 13.95 4.63
N HIS A 264 18.88 14.65 3.78
CA HIS A 264 19.23 15.97 3.26
C HIS A 264 19.37 17.00 4.39
N LYS A 265 18.42 17.02 5.34
CA LYS A 265 18.41 17.98 6.45
C LYS A 265 19.46 17.67 7.51
N LEU A 266 19.65 16.41 7.84
CA LEU A 266 20.54 15.97 8.93
C LEU A 266 21.98 15.69 8.45
N LYS A 267 22.20 15.65 7.13
CA LYS A 267 23.49 15.31 6.50
C LYS A 267 24.04 13.96 7.01
N LYS A 268 23.14 13.01 7.23
CA LYS A 268 23.44 11.66 7.73
C LYS A 268 22.63 10.62 6.95
N PRO A 269 23.08 9.35 6.89
CA PRO A 269 22.25 8.26 6.39
C PRO A 269 20.95 8.14 7.19
N VAL A 270 19.82 7.97 6.52
CA VAL A 270 18.52 7.77 7.17
C VAL A 270 17.77 6.61 6.55
N ARG A 271 17.25 5.72 7.40
CA ARG A 271 16.36 4.62 7.04
C ARG A 271 14.96 4.82 7.61
N VAL A 272 13.95 4.64 6.77
CA VAL A 272 12.53 4.66 7.15
C VAL A 272 11.92 3.35 6.71
N ALA A 273 11.53 2.52 7.68
CA ALA A 273 10.86 1.24 7.44
C ALA A 273 9.54 1.21 8.21
N LEU A 274 8.43 1.04 7.47
CA LEU A 274 7.10 0.99 8.09
C LEU A 274 6.93 -0.29 8.92
N ASP A 275 6.10 -0.20 9.95
CA ASP A 275 5.45 -1.38 10.50
C ASP A 275 4.10 -1.63 9.81
N LEU A 276 3.53 -2.81 10.03
CA LEU A 276 2.29 -3.21 9.36
C LEU A 276 1.14 -2.25 9.69
N SER A 277 1.05 -1.74 10.91
CA SER A 277 0.04 -0.75 11.31
C SER A 277 0.14 0.54 10.50
N ASN A 278 1.34 1.15 10.43
CA ASN A 278 1.55 2.38 9.67
C ASN A 278 1.35 2.13 8.18
N GLN A 279 1.74 0.96 7.67
CA GLN A 279 1.46 0.59 6.28
C GLN A 279 -0.04 0.57 6.01
N MET A 280 -0.84 -0.11 6.84
CA MET A 280 -2.27 -0.25 6.60
C MET A 280 -3.02 1.09 6.59
N THR A 281 -2.52 2.10 7.30
CA THR A 281 -3.12 3.45 7.34
C THR A 281 -2.55 4.41 6.30
N LEU A 282 -1.26 4.29 5.93
CA LEU A 282 -0.57 5.29 5.11
C LEU A 282 -0.61 5.02 3.61
N VAL A 283 -0.40 3.77 3.17
CA VAL A 283 -0.06 3.52 1.75
C VAL A 283 -1.28 3.33 0.85
N GLY A 284 -2.47 3.14 1.41
CA GLY A 284 -3.69 2.91 0.63
C GLY A 284 -3.81 1.48 0.07
N TRP A 285 -5.01 1.15 -0.39
CA TRP A 285 -5.46 -0.20 -0.73
C TRP A 285 -5.96 -0.25 -2.17
N ARG A 286 -6.32 -1.44 -2.67
CA ARG A 286 -7.20 -1.56 -3.85
C ARG A 286 -8.48 -0.78 -3.57
N GLU A 287 -8.89 0.01 -4.54
CA GLU A 287 -10.09 0.85 -4.46
C GLU A 287 -11.36 -0.03 -4.37
N PRO A 288 -12.30 0.31 -3.46
CA PRO A 288 -13.61 -0.32 -3.46
C PRO A 288 -14.41 0.14 -4.69
N PHE A 289 -15.30 -0.72 -5.18
CA PHE A 289 -16.16 -0.42 -6.32
C PHE A 289 -17.63 -0.47 -5.91
N TYR A 290 -18.42 0.40 -6.54
CA TYR A 290 -19.88 0.36 -6.51
C TYR A 290 -20.39 0.52 -7.93
N SER A 291 -21.18 -0.46 -8.37
CA SER A 291 -21.67 -0.53 -9.73
C SER A 291 -23.18 -0.67 -9.73
N LYS A 292 -23.84 0.04 -10.65
CA LYS A 292 -25.22 -0.19 -11.04
C LYS A 292 -25.20 -0.86 -12.40
N TYR A 293 -25.99 -1.91 -12.57
CA TYR A 293 -26.07 -2.64 -13.83
C TYR A 293 -27.51 -2.85 -14.25
N LYS A 294 -27.68 -2.96 -15.56
CA LYS A 294 -28.90 -3.35 -16.26
C LYS A 294 -28.48 -4.32 -17.35
N VAL A 295 -29.11 -5.49 -17.41
CA VAL A 295 -28.82 -6.56 -18.37
C VAL A 295 -30.11 -7.21 -18.85
#